data_AF-A0A7V9FB39-F1
#
_entry.id   AF-A0A7V9FB39-F1
#
_cell.length_a   1.000
_cell.length_b   1.000
_cell.length_c   1.000
_cell.angle_alpha   90.00
_cell.angle_beta   90.00
_cell.angle_gamma   90.00
#
_symmetry.space_group_name_H-M   'P 1'
#
loop_
_entity.id
_entity.type
_entity.pdbx_description
1 polymer ?
#
loop_
_entity_poly.entity_id
_entity_poly.type
_entity_poly.pdbx_seq_one_letter_code
_entity_poly.pdbx_strand_id
1 'polypeptide(L)'
;MIRVERGKPDLLFRVRHDYIVIANESGRDRYQTVTPSYDYQILDLQERELLSYHWHPSGVSPVTHPHLDLTSRVRPFEIDDPANPSRKPTSISFSDMHIPTGPVLFEHVIRLLIEEFGVVPLRPDWDEILLRNEELVRAND
;
A
#
# COMPACT_ATOMS: atom_id res chain seq x y z
N MET A 1 -16.25 5.37 -0.28
CA MET A 1 -16.50 4.84 1.08
C MET A 1 -16.65 3.34 0.99
N ILE A 2 -15.89 2.61 1.79
CA ILE A 2 -15.98 1.16 1.93
C ILE A 2 -16.51 0.84 3.33
N ARG A 3 -17.47 -0.08 3.39
CA ARG A 3 -18.18 -0.40 4.63
C ARG A 3 -17.37 -1.38 5.45
N VAL A 4 -17.23 -1.07 6.73
CA VAL A 4 -16.56 -1.93 7.70
C VAL A 4 -17.61 -2.66 8.55
N GLU A 5 -17.22 -3.78 9.15
CA GLU A 5 -18.06 -4.53 10.08
C GLU A 5 -18.62 -3.66 11.20
N ARG A 6 -19.76 -4.11 11.76
CA ARG A 6 -20.51 -3.33 12.73
C ARG A 6 -19.65 -3.00 13.96
N GLY A 7 -19.55 -1.72 14.29
CA GLY A 7 -18.81 -1.23 15.45
C GLY A 7 -17.45 -0.61 15.13
N LYS A 8 -17.01 -0.66 13.87
CA LYS A 8 -15.82 0.07 13.39
C LYS A 8 -16.23 1.23 12.46
N PRO A 9 -15.40 2.29 12.34
CA PRO A 9 -15.67 3.38 11.40
C PRO A 9 -15.44 2.92 9.95
N ASP A 10 -16.30 3.38 9.04
CA ASP A 10 -16.11 3.20 7.60
C ASP A 10 -14.82 3.93 7.12
N LEU A 11 -14.28 3.47 6.01
CA LEU A 11 -13.03 3.99 5.43
C LEU A 11 -13.26 4.56 4.03
N LEU A 12 -12.29 5.33 3.55
CA LEU A 12 -12.13 5.65 2.15
C LEU A 12 -10.91 4.89 1.63
N PHE A 13 -11.04 4.30 0.45
CA PHE A 13 -9.93 3.71 -0.27
C PHE A 13 -9.81 4.41 -1.61
N ARG A 14 -8.68 5.10 -1.82
CA ARG A 14 -8.36 5.78 -3.07
C ARG A 14 -7.33 4.96 -3.81
N VAL A 15 -7.59 4.73 -5.09
CA VAL A 15 -6.79 3.86 -5.93
C VAL A 15 -6.36 4.65 -7.15
N ARG A 16 -5.05 4.71 -7.37
CA ARG A 16 -4.45 4.96 -8.67
C ARG A 16 -3.55 3.78 -8.99
N HIS A 17 -3.79 3.14 -10.12
CA HIS A 17 -2.98 2.05 -10.63
C HIS A 17 -2.75 2.34 -12.10
N ASP A 18 -1.50 2.52 -12.49
CA ASP A 18 -1.14 2.74 -13.88
C ASP A 18 -0.72 1.39 -14.47
N TYR A 19 -1.07 1.13 -15.73
CA TYR A 19 -0.72 -0.09 -16.45
C TYR A 19 -0.18 0.25 -17.83
N ILE A 20 0.83 -0.50 -18.28
CA ILE A 20 1.29 -0.47 -19.67
C ILE A 20 1.00 -1.84 -20.28
N VAL A 21 0.37 -1.85 -21.45
CA VAL A 21 0.19 -3.06 -22.25
C VAL A 21 1.39 -3.22 -23.18
N ILE A 22 2.10 -4.32 -23.07
CA ILE A 22 3.25 -4.66 -23.93
C ILE A 22 2.94 -5.92 -24.73
N ALA A 23 3.48 -6.01 -25.95
CA ALA A 23 3.38 -7.21 -26.76
C ALA A 23 4.19 -8.34 -26.09
N ASN A 24 3.60 -9.54 -26.05
CA ASN A 24 4.28 -10.74 -25.58
C ASN A 24 4.51 -11.65 -26.79
N GLU A 25 5.67 -11.49 -27.43
CA GLU A 25 6.01 -12.19 -28.68
C GLU A 25 6.30 -13.69 -28.49
N SER A 26 6.51 -14.12 -27.23
CA SER A 26 6.97 -15.47 -26.88
C SER A 26 5.94 -16.26 -26.05
N GLY A 27 4.84 -15.64 -25.62
CA GLY A 27 3.84 -16.22 -24.72
C GLY A 27 2.59 -16.78 -25.44
N ARG A 28 1.73 -17.46 -24.68
CA ARG A 28 0.39 -17.89 -25.17
C ARG A 28 -0.54 -16.70 -25.44
N ASP A 29 -0.41 -15.65 -24.64
CA ASP A 29 -1.15 -14.40 -24.80
C ASP A 29 -0.33 -13.41 -25.60
N ARG A 30 -0.96 -12.72 -26.57
CA ARG A 30 -0.26 -11.76 -27.45
C ARG A 30 0.14 -10.46 -26.76
N TYR A 31 -0.42 -10.19 -25.58
CA TYR A 31 -0.19 -8.98 -24.81
C TYR A 31 -0.14 -9.31 -23.33
N GLN A 32 0.68 -8.58 -22.58
CA GLN A 32 0.72 -8.61 -21.11
C GLN A 32 0.68 -7.19 -20.55
N THR A 33 0.22 -7.05 -19.31
CA THR A 33 0.21 -5.79 -18.58
C THR A 33 1.37 -5.74 -17.59
N VAL A 34 2.08 -4.63 -17.55
CA VAL A 34 3.07 -4.33 -16.51
C VAL A 34 2.56 -3.15 -15.69
N THR A 35 2.79 -3.18 -14.38
CA THR A 35 2.49 -2.08 -13.48
C THR A 35 3.71 -1.16 -13.37
N PRO A 36 3.74 0.01 -14.05
CA PRO A 36 4.81 0.98 -13.87
C PRO A 36 4.72 1.79 -12.57
N SER A 37 3.52 1.95 -12.00
CA SER A 37 3.29 2.79 -10.83
C SER A 37 1.93 2.52 -10.18
N TYR A 38 1.85 2.78 -8.88
CA TYR A 38 0.61 2.76 -8.13
C TYR A 38 0.65 3.74 -6.96
N ASP A 39 -0.55 4.10 -6.50
CA ASP A 39 -0.81 4.85 -5.28
C ASP A 39 -2.12 4.32 -4.67
N TYR A 40 -2.00 3.66 -3.52
CA TYR A 40 -3.10 3.06 -2.78
C TYR A 40 -3.23 3.69 -1.40
N GLN A 41 -4.25 4.53 -1.21
CA GLN A 41 -4.42 5.29 0.02
C GLN A 41 -5.61 4.75 0.82
N ILE A 42 -5.36 4.40 2.07
CA ILE A 42 -6.37 4.10 3.07
C ILE A 42 -6.56 5.35 3.92
N LEU A 43 -7.76 5.93 3.88
CA LEU A 43 -8.07 7.19 4.54
C LEU A 43 -9.28 7.02 5.47
N ASP A 44 -9.39 7.89 6.46
CA ASP A 44 -10.64 8.05 7.19
C ASP A 44 -11.69 8.86 6.40
N LEU A 45 -12.90 8.99 6.95
CA LEU A 45 -14.00 9.70 6.30
C LEU A 45 -13.78 11.22 6.20
N GLN A 46 -12.73 11.78 6.79
CA GLN A 46 -12.31 13.16 6.62
C GLN A 46 -11.16 13.30 5.61
N GLU A 47 -10.92 12.25 4.80
CA GLU A 47 -9.82 12.17 3.83
C GLU A 47 -8.44 12.31 4.45
N ARG A 48 -8.30 11.97 5.73
CA ARG A 48 -6.99 11.96 6.38
C ARG A 48 -6.36 10.59 6.17
N GLU A 49 -5.13 10.59 5.67
CA GLU A 49 -4.37 9.37 5.44
C GLU A 49 -4.15 8.61 6.74
N LEU A 50 -4.34 7.29 6.66
CA LEU A 50 -3.97 6.33 7.70
C LEU A 50 -2.70 5.58 7.26
N LEU A 51 -2.71 5.10 6.02
CA LEU A 51 -1.67 4.29 5.42
C LEU A 51 -1.66 4.55 3.90
N SER A 52 -0.47 4.65 3.29
CA SER A 52 -0.38 4.72 1.83
C SER A 52 0.75 3.88 1.26
N TYR A 53 0.45 3.10 0.22
CA TYR A 53 1.45 2.37 -0.56
C TYR A 53 1.70 3.10 -1.88
N HIS A 54 2.95 3.50 -2.10
CA HIS A 54 3.33 4.29 -3.25
C HIS A 54 4.44 3.61 -4.05
N TRP A 55 4.32 3.67 -5.37
CA TRP A 55 5.43 3.41 -6.27
C TRP A 55 5.33 4.30 -7.51
N HIS A 56 6.33 5.16 -7.68
CA HIS A 56 6.47 6.04 -8.84
C HIS A 56 7.96 6.09 -9.28
N PRO A 57 8.42 5.19 -10.15
CA PRO A 57 9.83 5.10 -10.54
C PRO A 57 10.30 6.29 -11.39
N SER A 58 9.37 7.13 -11.85
CA SER A 58 9.64 8.39 -12.54
C SER A 58 8.78 9.51 -11.94
N GLY A 59 9.30 10.73 -11.87
CA GLY A 59 8.58 11.87 -11.29
C GLY A 59 9.51 12.85 -10.56
N VAL A 60 8.90 13.70 -9.73
CA VAL A 60 9.59 14.77 -8.97
C VAL A 60 10.11 14.27 -7.61
N SER A 61 9.59 13.16 -7.11
CA SER A 61 10.02 12.58 -5.82
C SER A 61 11.39 11.89 -5.96
N PRO A 62 12.31 12.07 -4.98
CA PRO A 62 13.58 11.35 -4.96
C PRO A 62 13.42 9.85 -4.63
N VAL A 63 12.25 9.40 -4.19
CA VAL A 63 11.97 8.00 -3.81
C VAL A 63 11.37 7.26 -4.99
N THR A 64 12.16 6.40 -5.63
CA THR A 64 11.77 5.68 -6.85
C THR A 64 11.43 4.21 -6.65
N HIS A 65 11.68 3.67 -5.45
CA HIS A 65 11.34 2.31 -5.09
C HIS A 65 9.95 2.26 -4.41
N PRO A 66 9.26 1.10 -4.44
CA PRO A 66 8.03 0.89 -3.70
C PRO A 66 8.21 1.19 -2.21
N HIS A 67 7.31 1.97 -1.61
CA HIS A 67 7.40 2.33 -0.20
C HIS A 67 6.03 2.51 0.44
N LEU A 68 6.05 2.50 1.77
CA LEU A 68 4.92 2.76 2.64
C LEU A 68 5.11 4.10 3.33
N ASP A 69 4.09 4.95 3.23
CA ASP A 69 3.95 6.17 4.01
C ASP A 69 2.95 5.95 5.14
N LEU A 70 3.28 6.48 6.32
CA LEU A 70 2.46 6.41 7.51
C LEU A 70 1.95 7.80 7.90
N THR A 71 0.73 7.82 8.42
CA THR A 71 0.14 9.05 8.93
C THR A 71 0.97 9.71 10.05
N SER A 72 1.00 11.05 10.07
CA SER A 72 1.62 11.84 11.16
C SER A 72 0.90 11.71 12.51
N ARG A 73 -0.18 10.93 12.55
CA ARG A 73 -0.92 10.58 13.77
C ARG A 73 -0.29 9.44 14.55
N VAL A 74 0.61 8.67 13.92
CA VAL A 74 1.43 7.70 14.65
C VAL A 74 2.41 8.49 15.53
N ARG A 75 2.46 8.14 16.82
CA ARG A 75 3.35 8.82 17.75
C ARG A 75 4.82 8.64 17.30
N PRO A 76 5.63 9.70 17.29
CA PRO A 76 7.06 9.58 17.05
C PRO A 76 7.74 8.63 18.05
N PHE A 77 8.81 7.97 17.60
CA PHE A 77 9.71 7.27 18.51
C PHE A 77 10.75 8.22 19.08
N GLU A 78 11.00 8.08 20.37
CA GLU A 78 12.10 8.77 21.05
C GLU A 78 13.30 7.84 21.11
N ILE A 79 14.44 8.27 20.55
CA ILE A 79 15.69 7.52 20.57
C ILE A 79 16.68 8.24 21.50
N ASP A 80 17.10 7.52 22.54
CA ASP A 80 18.15 7.96 23.45
C ASP A 80 19.53 7.86 22.79
N ASP A 81 20.43 8.76 23.17
CA ASP A 81 21.84 8.71 22.79
C ASP A 81 22.65 8.06 23.93
N PRO A 82 22.99 6.75 23.85
CA PRO A 82 23.71 6.08 24.92
C PRO A 82 25.12 6.64 25.15
N ALA A 83 25.69 7.33 24.15
CA ALA A 83 26.98 8.01 24.31
C ALA A 83 26.86 9.35 25.04
N ASN A 84 25.65 9.92 25.14
CA ASN A 84 25.40 11.16 25.86
C ASN A 84 24.04 11.13 26.62
N PRO A 85 23.96 10.48 27.79
CA PRO A 85 22.72 10.31 28.54
C PRO A 85 22.06 11.61 29.01
N SER A 86 22.80 12.73 29.04
CA SER A 86 22.27 14.05 29.39
C SER A 86 21.59 14.75 28.22
N ARG A 87 21.76 14.25 27.00
CA ARG A 87 21.11 14.78 25.80
C ARG A 87 19.64 14.39 25.79
N LYS A 88 18.77 15.32 25.39
CA LYS A 88 17.35 14.99 25.16
C LYS A 88 17.22 13.94 24.05
N PRO A 89 16.26 13.00 24.17
CA PRO A 89 15.99 12.03 23.12
C PRO A 89 15.69 12.71 21.78
N THR A 90 16.05 12.05 20.69
CA THR A 90 15.72 12.50 19.35
C THR A 90 14.37 11.89 18.94
N SER A 91 13.43 12.76 18.58
CA SER A 91 12.11 12.35 18.11
C SER A 91 12.14 12.06 16.62
N ILE A 92 11.73 10.86 16.22
CA ILE A 92 11.65 10.42 14.82
C ILE A 92 10.18 10.19 14.46
N SER A 93 9.66 11.00 13.54
CA SER A 93 8.32 10.84 13.00
C SER A 93 8.31 9.83 11.87
N PHE A 94 7.32 8.94 11.87
CA PHE A 94 7.09 8.02 10.76
C PHE A 94 6.56 8.69 9.50
N SER A 95 5.88 9.83 9.63
CA SER A 95 5.37 10.58 8.46
C SER A 95 6.44 11.14 7.56
N ASP A 96 7.68 11.20 8.05
CA ASP A 96 8.83 11.72 7.31
C ASP A 96 9.63 10.58 6.67
N MET A 97 9.19 9.34 6.86
CA MET A 97 9.87 8.13 6.41
C MET A 97 9.13 7.50 5.24
N HIS A 98 9.88 7.22 4.17
CA HIS A 98 9.43 6.37 3.08
C HIS A 98 9.93 4.96 3.38
N ILE A 99 9.10 4.15 4.02
CA ILE A 99 9.52 2.83 4.52
C ILE A 99 9.63 1.89 3.31
N PRO A 100 10.82 1.35 2.96
CA PRO A 100 10.97 0.53 1.78
C PRO A 100 10.09 -0.72 1.82
N THR A 101 9.49 -1.03 0.68
CA THR A 101 8.72 -2.25 0.45
C THR A 101 9.21 -2.95 -0.82
N GLY A 102 8.71 -4.16 -1.08
CA GLY A 102 8.67 -4.70 -2.44
C GLY A 102 7.43 -4.17 -3.19
N PRO A 103 7.28 -4.49 -4.49
CA PRO A 103 6.03 -4.21 -5.19
C PRO A 103 4.82 -4.76 -4.43
N VAL A 104 3.82 -3.92 -4.23
CA VAL A 104 2.58 -4.27 -3.52
C VAL A 104 1.49 -4.50 -4.55
N LEU A 105 1.00 -5.75 -4.62
CA LEU A 105 -0.15 -6.09 -5.45
C LEU A 105 -1.42 -5.43 -4.89
N PHE A 106 -2.34 -5.08 -5.78
CA PHE A 106 -3.63 -4.53 -5.39
C PHE A 106 -4.39 -5.51 -4.48
N GLU A 107 -4.29 -6.79 -4.79
CA GLU A 107 -4.86 -7.92 -4.05
C GLU A 107 -4.41 -7.93 -2.59
N HIS A 108 -3.13 -7.66 -2.31
CA HIS A 108 -2.61 -7.59 -0.94
C HIS A 108 -3.28 -6.47 -0.14
N VAL A 109 -3.57 -5.32 -0.77
CA VAL A 109 -4.24 -4.20 -0.10
C VAL A 109 -5.72 -4.50 0.14
N ILE A 110 -6.40 -5.15 -0.80
CA ILE A 110 -7.78 -5.61 -0.61
C ILE A 110 -7.87 -6.63 0.52
N ARG A 111 -6.94 -7.58 0.57
CA ARG A 111 -6.84 -8.56 1.67
C ARG A 111 -6.63 -7.85 3.02
N LEU A 112 -5.68 -6.91 3.11
CA LEU A 112 -5.45 -6.09 4.29
C LEU A 112 -6.73 -5.37 4.76
N LEU A 113 -7.48 -4.77 3.82
CA LEU A 113 -8.73 -4.07 4.12
C LEU A 113 -9.78 -5.01 4.72
N ILE A 114 -9.89 -6.24 4.20
CA ILE A 114 -10.86 -7.22 4.68
C ILE A 114 -10.42 -7.80 6.03
N GLU A 115 -9.21 -8.33 6.11
CA GLU A 115 -8.71 -9.10 7.26
C GLU A 115 -8.38 -8.21 8.47
N GLU A 116 -7.71 -7.06 8.25
CA GLU A 116 -7.21 -6.23 9.36
C GLU A 116 -8.13 -5.05 9.67
N PHE A 117 -8.64 -4.38 8.63
CA PHE A 117 -9.57 -3.27 8.84
C PHE A 117 -11.02 -3.73 9.07
N GLY A 118 -11.36 -4.96 8.71
CA GLY A 118 -12.71 -5.53 8.87
C GLY A 118 -13.69 -5.05 7.79
N VAL A 119 -13.21 -4.67 6.61
CA VAL A 119 -14.06 -4.31 5.47
C VAL A 119 -14.90 -5.52 5.06
N VAL A 120 -16.21 -5.31 4.90
CA VAL A 120 -17.12 -6.41 4.57
C VAL A 120 -17.03 -6.70 3.07
N PRO A 121 -16.57 -7.89 2.65
CA PRO A 121 -16.49 -8.24 1.25
C PRO A 121 -17.89 -8.38 0.65
N LEU A 122 -18.05 -7.95 -0.61
CA LEU A 122 -19.33 -8.12 -1.34
C LEU A 122 -19.53 -9.54 -1.86
N ARG A 123 -18.46 -10.34 -1.90
CA ARG A 123 -18.45 -11.69 -2.44
C ARG A 123 -17.94 -12.67 -1.38
N PRO A 124 -18.57 -13.86 -1.25
CA PRO A 124 -18.11 -14.87 -0.31
C PRO A 124 -16.81 -15.56 -0.75
N ASP A 125 -16.54 -15.61 -2.04
CA ASP A 125 -15.35 -16.22 -2.66
C ASP A 125 -14.20 -15.22 -2.89
N TRP A 126 -14.17 -14.12 -2.13
CA TRP A 126 -13.20 -13.04 -2.33
C TRP A 126 -11.75 -13.56 -2.23
N ASP A 127 -11.47 -14.44 -1.27
CA ASP A 127 -10.12 -14.95 -0.99
C ASP A 127 -9.56 -15.74 -2.18
N GLU A 128 -10.38 -16.61 -2.77
CA GLU A 128 -10.03 -17.41 -3.95
C GLU A 128 -9.73 -16.52 -5.16
N ILE A 129 -10.48 -15.44 -5.34
CA ILE A 129 -10.29 -14.49 -6.44
C ILE A 129 -8.96 -13.74 -6.26
N LEU A 130 -8.67 -13.25 -5.05
CA LEU A 130 -7.42 -12.56 -4.77
C LEU A 130 -6.24 -13.50 -5.00
N LEU A 131 -6.28 -14.71 -4.44
CA LEU A 131 -5.22 -15.71 -4.61
C LEU A 131 -4.96 -16.03 -6.09
N ARG A 132 -6.03 -16.29 -6.85
CA ARG A 132 -5.92 -16.56 -8.29
C ARG A 132 -5.28 -15.39 -9.04
N ASN A 133 -5.64 -14.15 -8.71
CA ASN A 133 -5.05 -12.98 -9.36
C ASN A 133 -3.57 -12.80 -8.99
N GLU A 134 -3.21 -13.01 -7.73
CA GLU A 134 -1.81 -12.96 -7.27
C GLU A 134 -0.94 -13.97 -8.03
N GLU A 135 -1.44 -15.19 -8.23
CA GLU A 135 -0.77 -16.23 -9.03
C GLU A 135 -0.59 -15.83 -10.49
N LEU A 136 -1.60 -15.19 -11.10
CA LEU A 136 -1.52 -14.70 -12.47
C LEU A 136 -0.47 -13.59 -12.61
N VAL A 137 -0.35 -12.69 -11.63
CA VAL A 137 0.69 -11.65 -11.67
C VAL A 137 2.08 -12.28 -11.53
N ARG A 138 2.27 -13.16 -10.53
CA ARG A 138 3.56 -13.84 -10.29
C ARG A 138 4.00 -14.73 -11.45
N ALA A 139 3.07 -15.30 -12.21
CA ALA A 139 3.40 -16.11 -13.39
C ALA A 139 3.89 -15.26 -14.57
N ASN A 140 3.69 -13.94 -14.55
CA ASN A 140 4.07 -13.00 -15.61
C ASN A 140 5.28 -12.12 -15.25
N ASP A 141 5.77 -12.18 -14.01
CA ASP A 141 7.01 -11.55 -13.53
C ASP A 141 8.25 -12.42 -13.77
#